data_AF-A0AAU0KWE5-F1
#
_entry.id   AF-A0AAU0KWE5-F1
#
_cell.length_a   1.000
_cell.length_b   1.000
_cell.length_c   1.000
_cell.angle_alpha   90.00
_cell.angle_beta   90.00
_cell.angle_gamma   90.00
#
_symmetry.space_group_name_H-M   'P 1'
#
loop_
_entity.id
_entity.type
_entity.pdbx_description
1 polymer ?
#
loop_
_entity_poly.entity_id
_entity_poly.type
_entity_poly.pdbx_seq_one_letter_code
_entity_poly.pdbx_strand_id
1 'polypeptide(L)'
;MKFTKISIALFYILSFNVMAGNICSNESTIFYAKTANQKKEVSICEGSETVTYFFAKADRTQETGELTLTLDKSMVQADRMHGAGYHVDEISIPNGDVTYAISTGNGADGQFSDLTVNKSGKQIASIKLDEKSMINNIEEYWIKNN
;
A
#
# COMPACT_ATOMS: atom_id res chain seq x y z
N MET A 1 -1.52 64.96 -15.53
CA MET A 1 -0.76 63.70 -15.67
C MET A 1 -1.21 62.72 -14.60
N LYS A 2 -1.83 61.60 -14.99
CA LYS A 2 -2.30 60.55 -14.07
C LYS A 2 -1.17 59.52 -13.88
N PHE A 3 -0.75 59.30 -12.64
CA PHE A 3 0.19 58.23 -12.30
C PHE A 3 -0.60 56.96 -11.98
N THR A 4 -0.52 55.97 -12.87
CA THR A 4 -1.09 54.64 -12.66
C THR A 4 -0.17 53.85 -11.73
N LYS A 5 -0.66 53.50 -10.53
CA LYS A 5 0.03 52.60 -9.61
C LYS A 5 -0.11 51.16 -10.14
N ILE A 6 1.00 50.52 -10.48
CA ILE A 6 1.06 49.08 -10.76
C ILE A 6 1.32 48.37 -9.43
N SER A 7 0.34 47.61 -8.93
CA SER A 7 0.53 46.70 -7.81
C SER A 7 0.98 45.35 -8.36
N ILE A 8 2.23 44.97 -8.04
CA ILE A 8 2.77 43.64 -8.31
C ILE A 8 2.26 42.74 -7.18
N ALA A 9 1.28 41.89 -7.47
CA ALA A 9 0.86 40.82 -6.56
C ALA A 9 1.93 39.72 -6.59
N LEU A 10 2.67 39.60 -5.49
CA LEU A 10 3.68 38.58 -5.29
C LEU A 10 2.97 37.23 -5.03
N PHE A 11 2.90 36.38 -6.05
CA PHE A 11 2.42 35.00 -5.92
C PHE A 11 3.45 34.19 -5.12
N TYR A 12 3.22 34.03 -3.82
CA TYR A 12 3.92 33.03 -3.02
C TYR A 12 3.40 31.65 -3.41
N ILE A 13 4.18 30.94 -4.22
CA ILE A 13 3.97 29.51 -4.47
C ILE A 13 4.39 28.80 -3.18
N LEU A 14 3.42 28.39 -2.37
CA LEU A 14 3.66 27.46 -1.27
C LEU A 14 3.95 26.09 -1.89
N SER A 15 5.23 25.78 -2.04
CA SER A 15 5.70 24.42 -2.32
C SER A 15 5.38 23.56 -1.10
N PHE A 16 4.31 22.76 -1.17
CA PHE A 16 4.12 21.67 -0.22
C PHE A 16 5.24 20.66 -0.46
N ASN A 17 6.29 20.72 0.36
CA ASN A 17 7.21 19.60 0.49
C ASN A 17 6.40 18.46 1.15
N VAL A 18 5.88 17.55 0.33
CA VAL A 18 5.50 16.23 0.81
C VAL A 18 6.79 15.58 1.28
N MET A 19 7.05 15.65 2.58
CA MET A 19 8.05 14.81 3.22
C MET A 19 7.54 13.38 3.05
N ALA A 20 8.07 12.66 2.05
CA ALA A 20 7.87 11.23 1.93
C ALA A 20 8.48 10.59 3.18
N GLY A 21 7.65 10.39 4.21
CA GLY A 21 8.01 9.54 5.33
C GLY A 21 8.38 8.18 4.76
N ASN A 22 9.54 7.66 5.15
CA ASN A 22 9.99 6.35 4.71
C ASN A 22 8.89 5.32 5.07
N ILE A 23 8.25 4.70 4.06
CA ILE A 23 7.01 3.89 4.20
C ILE A 23 7.14 2.80 5.26
N CYS A 24 8.35 2.29 5.44
CA CYS A 24 8.68 1.29 6.44
C CYS A 24 9.77 1.75 7.42
N SER A 25 10.07 3.05 7.51
CA SER A 25 11.09 3.67 8.37
C SER A 25 12.50 3.07 8.29
N ASN A 26 12.71 1.86 8.85
CA ASN A 26 13.95 1.08 8.85
C ASN A 26 13.77 -0.38 8.40
N GLU A 27 12.55 -0.78 8.07
CA GLU A 27 12.16 -2.11 7.60
C GLU A 27 12.10 -2.14 6.06
N SER A 28 12.21 -3.34 5.48
CA SER A 28 12.06 -3.51 4.03
C SER A 28 10.59 -3.44 3.64
N THR A 29 10.24 -2.67 2.62
CA THR A 29 8.86 -2.63 2.10
C THR A 29 8.57 -3.87 1.27
N ILE A 30 7.63 -4.71 1.70
CA ILE A 30 7.08 -5.81 0.89
C ILE A 30 6.03 -5.25 -0.06
N PHE A 31 5.16 -4.38 0.45
CA PHE A 31 4.12 -3.77 -0.34
C PHE A 31 3.78 -2.36 0.15
N TYR A 32 3.43 -1.48 -0.79
CA TYR A 32 2.80 -0.20 -0.50
C TYR A 32 1.83 0.17 -1.61
N ALA A 33 0.67 0.71 -1.26
CA ALA A 33 -0.15 1.46 -2.19
C ALA A 33 -1.10 2.40 -1.47
N LYS A 34 -1.50 3.47 -2.15
CA LYS A 34 -2.71 4.21 -1.80
C LYS A 34 -3.93 3.49 -2.35
N THR A 35 -5.06 3.72 -1.72
CA THR A 35 -6.38 3.37 -2.29
C THR A 35 -6.64 4.19 -3.55
N ALA A 36 -7.50 3.71 -4.45
CA ALA A 36 -7.78 4.39 -5.73
C ALA A 36 -8.31 5.82 -5.58
N ASN A 37 -8.97 6.14 -4.46
CA ASN A 37 -9.41 7.51 -4.14
C ASN A 37 -8.36 8.34 -3.39
N GLN A 38 -7.18 7.76 -3.15
CA GLN A 38 -6.00 8.33 -2.49
C GLN A 38 -6.23 8.83 -1.06
N LYS A 39 -7.32 8.43 -0.39
CA LYS A 39 -7.63 8.87 0.99
C LYS A 39 -6.99 8.00 2.05
N LYS A 40 -6.72 6.74 1.71
CA LYS A 40 -6.09 5.74 2.58
C LYS A 40 -4.88 5.16 1.90
N GLU A 41 -3.98 4.59 2.69
CA GLU A 41 -2.84 3.82 2.24
C GLU A 41 -2.74 2.51 3.03
N VAL A 42 -2.12 1.53 2.38
CA VAL A 42 -1.76 0.25 2.96
C VAL A 42 -0.25 0.05 2.77
N SER A 43 0.42 -0.43 3.80
CA SER A 43 1.82 -0.87 3.72
C SER A 43 2.02 -2.19 4.43
N ILE A 44 2.96 -2.97 3.92
CA ILE A 44 3.45 -4.20 4.53
C ILE A 44 4.96 -4.10 4.59
N CYS A 45 5.49 -4.17 5.81
CA CYS A 45 6.89 -3.98 6.12
C CYS A 45 7.48 -5.25 6.73
N GLU A 46 8.68 -5.63 6.28
CA GLU A 46 9.43 -6.78 6.76
C GLU A 46 10.49 -6.34 7.79
N GLY A 47 10.29 -6.76 9.04
CA GLY A 47 11.31 -6.68 10.09
C GLY A 47 12.27 -7.88 10.06
N SER A 48 13.06 -8.08 11.11
CA SER A 48 13.95 -9.25 11.21
C SER A 48 13.17 -10.56 11.33
N GLU A 49 12.20 -10.60 12.25
CA GLU A 49 11.41 -11.80 12.59
C GLU A 49 9.91 -11.60 12.35
N THR A 50 9.50 -10.36 12.14
CA THR A 50 8.10 -9.95 12.03
C THR A 50 7.78 -9.35 10.67
N VAL A 51 6.49 -9.31 10.37
CA VAL A 51 5.88 -8.50 9.33
C VAL A 51 4.86 -7.58 9.98
N THR A 52 4.89 -6.31 9.59
CA THR A 52 3.92 -5.32 10.05
C THR A 52 3.04 -4.85 8.90
N TYR A 53 1.73 -5.00 9.07
CA TYR A 53 0.70 -4.47 8.18
C TYR A 53 0.14 -3.16 8.76
N PHE A 54 0.01 -2.15 7.91
CA PHE A 54 -0.63 -0.88 8.25
C PHE A 54 -1.75 -0.56 7.27
N PHE A 55 -2.87 -0.06 7.79
CA PHE A 55 -3.90 0.63 7.02
C PHE A 55 -4.17 1.99 7.68
N ALA A 56 -3.96 3.08 6.93
CA ALA A 56 -3.95 4.43 7.49
C ALA A 56 -4.55 5.46 6.51
N LYS A 57 -4.72 6.70 6.97
CA LYS A 57 -5.00 7.84 6.08
C LYS A 57 -3.72 8.26 5.36
N ALA A 58 -3.83 8.55 4.06
CA ALA A 58 -2.68 8.85 3.21
C ALA A 58 -2.01 10.22 3.48
N ASP A 59 -2.59 11.04 4.35
CA ASP A 59 -2.14 12.41 4.68
C ASP A 59 -1.50 12.52 6.08
N ARG A 60 -1.25 11.39 6.76
CA ARG A 60 -0.70 11.37 8.12
C ARG A 60 0.63 10.63 8.18
N THR A 61 1.51 11.09 9.07
CA THR A 61 2.69 10.34 9.51
C THR A 61 2.23 9.03 10.17
N GLN A 62 2.94 7.92 9.92
CA GLN A 62 2.59 6.53 10.26
C GLN A 62 2.14 6.23 11.71
N GLU A 63 2.28 7.18 12.63
CA GLU A 63 2.07 7.02 14.08
C GLU A 63 0.59 6.86 14.51
N THR A 64 -0.38 6.94 13.59
CA THR A 64 -1.82 6.73 13.90
C THR A 64 -2.53 5.85 12.88
N GLY A 65 -1.93 4.70 12.55
CA GLY A 65 -2.59 3.67 11.74
C GLY A 65 -4.00 3.39 12.25
N GLU A 66 -4.98 3.33 11.35
CA GLU A 66 -6.34 2.91 11.70
C GLU A 66 -6.37 1.42 12.03
N LEU A 67 -5.43 0.68 11.46
CA LEU A 67 -5.12 -0.69 11.81
C LEU A 67 -3.61 -0.90 11.68
N THR A 68 -3.00 -1.43 12.73
CA THR A 68 -1.62 -1.93 12.73
C THR A 68 -1.65 -3.35 13.25
N LEU A 69 -1.06 -4.28 12.49
CA LEU A 69 -0.93 -5.68 12.87
C LEU A 69 0.54 -6.07 12.75
N THR A 70 1.13 -6.57 13.83
CA THR A 70 2.48 -7.15 13.81
C THR A 70 2.36 -8.65 14.04
N LEU A 71 2.94 -9.42 13.12
CA LEU A 71 2.83 -10.87 13.08
C LEU A 71 4.23 -11.47 12.92
N ASP A 72 4.44 -12.66 13.46
CA ASP A 72 5.61 -13.47 13.09
C ASP A 72 5.55 -13.79 11.60
N LYS A 73 6.72 -13.78 10.93
CA LYS A 73 6.82 -14.09 9.50
C LYS A 73 6.18 -15.42 9.10
N SER A 74 6.25 -16.41 9.99
CA SER A 74 5.67 -17.75 9.78
C SER A 74 4.14 -17.77 9.65
N MET A 75 3.45 -16.70 10.08
CA MET A 75 2.00 -16.58 9.93
C MET A 75 1.59 -15.92 8.61
N VAL A 76 2.49 -15.20 7.96
CA VAL A 76 2.21 -14.49 6.71
C VAL A 76 2.36 -15.45 5.55
N GLN A 77 1.34 -15.50 4.69
CA GLN A 77 1.36 -16.32 3.47
C GLN A 77 1.58 -15.40 2.29
N ALA A 78 2.52 -15.76 1.43
CA ALA A 78 2.68 -15.15 0.12
C ALA A 78 2.53 -16.25 -0.93
N ASP A 79 1.90 -15.93 -2.05
CA ASP A 79 1.64 -16.87 -3.13
C ASP A 79 1.94 -16.21 -4.47
N ARG A 80 2.40 -17.03 -5.41
CA ARG A 80 2.80 -16.64 -6.75
C ARG A 80 2.16 -17.56 -7.78
N MET A 81 1.30 -17.01 -8.63
CA MET A 81 0.62 -17.77 -9.70
C MET A 81 0.97 -17.20 -11.07
N HIS A 82 2.05 -17.70 -11.66
CA HIS A 82 2.58 -17.19 -12.93
C HIS A 82 2.47 -18.24 -14.04
N GLY A 83 2.21 -17.78 -15.26
CA GLY A 83 2.20 -18.63 -16.45
C GLY A 83 2.11 -17.81 -17.73
N ALA A 84 1.78 -18.47 -18.83
CA ALA A 84 1.71 -17.81 -20.13
C ALA A 84 0.53 -16.83 -20.17
N GLY A 85 0.84 -15.54 -20.01
CA GLY A 85 -0.14 -14.45 -20.09
C GLY A 85 -0.84 -14.08 -18.78
N TYR A 86 -0.45 -14.68 -17.65
CA TYR A 86 -0.96 -14.29 -16.32
C TYR A 86 0.17 -14.28 -15.29
N HIS A 87 0.08 -13.32 -14.38
CA HIS A 87 1.03 -13.06 -13.29
C HIS A 87 0.21 -12.53 -12.14
N VAL A 88 0.15 -13.27 -11.04
CA VAL A 88 -0.55 -12.85 -9.82
C VAL A 88 0.36 -13.09 -8.64
N ASP A 89 0.62 -12.01 -7.91
CA ASP A 89 1.26 -12.03 -6.61
C ASP A 89 0.20 -11.75 -5.54
N GLU A 90 0.19 -12.55 -4.49
CA GLU A 90 -0.68 -12.35 -3.34
C GLU A 90 0.10 -12.41 -2.04
N ILE A 91 -0.27 -11.54 -1.09
CA ILE A 91 0.18 -11.63 0.30
C ILE A 91 -1.01 -11.53 1.25
N SER A 92 -1.10 -12.47 2.19
CA SER A 92 -2.19 -12.66 3.13
C SER A 92 -1.72 -12.45 4.56
N ILE A 93 -2.39 -11.51 5.24
CA ILE A 93 -2.12 -11.07 6.61
C ILE A 93 -3.27 -11.55 7.52
N PRO A 94 -3.09 -12.64 8.29
CA PRO A 94 -4.14 -13.18 9.15
C PRO A 94 -4.32 -12.35 10.43
N ASN A 95 -5.56 -12.27 10.89
CA ASN A 95 -5.95 -11.70 12.18
C ASN A 95 -7.22 -12.40 12.70
N GLY A 96 -7.03 -13.55 13.36
CA GLY A 96 -8.14 -14.37 13.86
C GLY A 96 -8.93 -15.00 12.70
N ASP A 97 -10.24 -14.73 12.64
CA ASP A 97 -11.11 -15.19 11.56
C ASP A 97 -11.12 -14.25 10.34
N VAL A 98 -10.36 -13.15 10.39
CA VAL A 98 -10.21 -12.17 9.31
C VAL A 98 -8.85 -12.30 8.65
N THR A 99 -8.79 -12.21 7.34
CA THR A 99 -7.55 -12.10 6.55
C THR A 99 -7.60 -10.86 5.68
N TYR A 100 -6.54 -10.06 5.72
CA TYR A 100 -6.32 -8.96 4.79
C TYR A 100 -5.38 -9.46 3.69
N ALA A 101 -5.88 -9.56 2.46
CA ALA A 101 -5.09 -10.05 1.34
C ALA A 101 -4.88 -8.94 0.31
N ILE A 102 -3.64 -8.76 -0.14
CA ILE A 102 -3.28 -7.89 -1.25
C ILE A 102 -2.98 -8.78 -2.43
N SER A 103 -3.74 -8.62 -3.52
CA SER A 103 -3.55 -9.38 -4.75
C SER A 103 -3.29 -8.40 -5.88
N THR A 104 -2.20 -8.61 -6.62
CA THR A 104 -1.84 -7.77 -7.78
C THR A 104 -1.48 -8.64 -8.96
N GLY A 105 -1.78 -8.18 -10.16
CA GLY A 105 -1.49 -8.99 -11.33
C GLY A 105 -2.14 -8.51 -12.61
N ASN A 106 -2.17 -9.40 -13.59
CA ASN A 106 -2.89 -9.20 -14.85
C ASN A 106 -3.90 -10.34 -15.07
N GLY A 107 -5.17 -9.98 -15.16
CA GLY A 107 -6.29 -10.84 -15.50
C GLY A 107 -6.80 -10.61 -16.92
N ALA A 108 -7.93 -11.26 -17.25
CA ALA A 108 -8.58 -11.11 -18.55
C ALA A 108 -9.02 -9.66 -18.84
N ASP A 109 -9.34 -8.89 -17.79
CA ASP A 109 -9.80 -7.50 -17.88
C ASP A 109 -8.65 -6.47 -17.75
N GLY A 110 -7.39 -6.93 -17.73
CA GLY A 110 -6.21 -6.10 -17.61
C GLY A 110 -5.51 -6.20 -16.25
N GLN A 111 -4.70 -5.21 -15.92
CA GLN A 111 -4.01 -5.14 -14.64
C GLN A 111 -5.00 -4.88 -13.49
N PHE A 112 -4.73 -5.50 -12.35
CA PHE A 112 -5.51 -5.32 -11.12
C PHE A 112 -4.58 -5.25 -9.92
N SER A 113 -5.04 -4.50 -8.90
CA SER A 113 -4.42 -4.40 -7.59
C SER A 113 -5.51 -4.12 -6.57
N ASP A 114 -5.79 -5.10 -5.72
CA ASP A 114 -6.90 -5.04 -4.77
C ASP A 114 -6.44 -5.45 -3.38
N LEU A 115 -6.91 -4.70 -2.38
CA LEU A 115 -6.93 -5.12 -0.99
C LEU A 115 -8.29 -5.75 -0.71
N THR A 116 -8.32 -7.05 -0.40
CA THR A 116 -9.52 -7.76 0.02
C THR A 116 -9.51 -8.03 1.52
N VAL A 117 -10.71 -8.02 2.11
CA VAL A 117 -10.92 -8.43 3.50
C VAL A 117 -11.80 -9.66 3.47
N ASN A 118 -11.27 -10.77 3.95
CA ASN A 118 -11.93 -12.06 4.02
C ASN A 118 -12.28 -12.37 5.47
N LYS A 119 -13.50 -12.83 5.75
CA LYS A 119 -13.92 -13.33 7.06
C LYS A 119 -14.38 -14.76 6.94
N SER A 120 -13.76 -15.66 7.70
CA SER A 120 -14.02 -17.11 7.65
C SER A 120 -13.95 -17.67 6.21
N GLY A 121 -12.96 -17.21 5.44
CA GLY A 121 -12.76 -17.62 4.04
C GLY A 121 -13.68 -16.97 3.01
N LYS A 122 -14.57 -16.04 3.41
CA LYS A 122 -15.46 -15.32 2.49
C LYS A 122 -15.07 -13.84 2.39
N GLN A 123 -14.93 -13.32 1.16
CA GLN A 123 -14.73 -11.90 0.93
C GLN A 123 -15.92 -11.08 1.44
N ILE A 124 -15.65 -10.11 2.32
CA ILE A 124 -16.62 -9.17 2.87
C ILE A 124 -16.36 -7.72 2.42
N ALA A 125 -15.16 -7.42 1.93
CA ALA A 125 -14.83 -6.14 1.33
C ALA A 125 -13.71 -6.30 0.29
N SER A 126 -13.68 -5.37 -0.68
CA SER A 126 -12.59 -5.19 -1.62
C SER A 126 -12.38 -3.69 -1.85
N ILE A 127 -11.11 -3.28 -1.89
CA ILE A 127 -10.67 -1.91 -2.04
C ILE A 127 -9.65 -1.88 -3.17
N LYS A 128 -10.00 -1.19 -4.26
CA LYS A 128 -9.08 -0.98 -5.37
C LYS A 128 -7.91 -0.10 -4.95
N LEU A 129 -6.70 -0.47 -5.35
CA LEU A 129 -5.47 0.25 -5.07
C LEU A 129 -5.04 1.11 -6.27
N ASP A 130 -4.31 2.19 -6.00
CA ASP A 130 -3.75 3.09 -6.99
C ASP A 130 -2.40 2.57 -7.47
N GLU A 131 -2.42 1.96 -8.66
CA GLU A 131 -1.23 1.40 -9.34
C GLU A 131 -0.09 2.42 -9.47
N LYS A 132 -0.38 3.72 -9.59
CA LYS A 132 0.66 4.76 -9.73
C LYS A 132 1.48 4.96 -8.46
N SER A 133 0.89 4.68 -7.31
CA SER A 133 1.54 4.79 -6.01
C SER A 133 2.23 3.50 -5.58
N MET A 134 2.04 2.42 -6.34
CA MET A 134 2.30 1.08 -5.88
C MET A 134 3.79 0.74 -5.85
N ILE A 135 4.22 0.12 -4.76
CA ILE A 135 5.46 -0.63 -4.66
C ILE A 135 5.03 -2.07 -4.39
N ASN A 136 5.35 -2.97 -5.32
CA ASN A 136 5.07 -4.40 -5.19
C ASN A 136 6.38 -5.17 -5.16
N ASN A 137 6.74 -5.70 -3.99
CA ASN A 137 7.87 -6.61 -3.81
C ASN A 137 7.42 -7.98 -3.24
N ILE A 138 6.18 -8.39 -3.55
CA ILE A 138 5.60 -9.64 -3.03
C ILE A 138 6.35 -10.85 -3.61
N GLU A 139 6.71 -10.83 -4.89
CA GLU A 139 7.51 -11.89 -5.52
C GLU A 139 8.84 -12.08 -4.78
N GLU A 140 9.56 -11.00 -4.49
CA GLU A 140 10.84 -11.04 -3.79
C GLU A 140 10.69 -11.60 -2.38
N TYR A 141 9.63 -11.20 -1.68
CA TYR A 141 9.30 -11.76 -0.37
C TYR A 141 9.00 -13.27 -0.46
N TRP A 142 8.27 -13.70 -1.49
CA TRP A 142 7.96 -15.12 -1.72
C TRP A 142 9.23 -15.95 -1.94
N ILE A 143 10.12 -15.50 -2.85
CA ILE A 143 11.39 -16.18 -3.19
C ILE A 143 12.29 -16.33 -1.96
N LYS A 144 12.28 -15.35 -1.05
CA LYS A 144 13.11 -15.39 0.15
C LYS A 144 12.64 -16.42 1.17
N ASN A 145 11.35 -16.75 1.18
CA ASN A 145 10.70 -17.53 2.24
C ASN A 145 10.19 -18.90 1.76
N ASN A 146 10.41 -19.29 0.51
CA ASN A 146 10.08 -20.59 -0.09
C ASN A 146 11.26 -21.14 -0.89
#